data_AF-A0A377LTG8-F1
#
_entry.id   AF-A0A377LTG8-F1
#
_cell.length_a   1.000
_cell.length_b   1.000
_cell.length_c   1.000
_cell.angle_alpha   90.00
_cell.angle_beta   90.00
_cell.angle_gamma   90.00
#
_symmetry.space_group_name_H-M   'P 1'
#
loop_
_entity.id
_entity.type
_entity.pdbx_description
1 polymer ?
#
loop_
_entity_poly.entity_id
_entity_poly.type
_entity_poly.pdbx_seq_one_letter_code
_entity_poly.pdbx_strand_id
1 'polypeptide(L)'
;MIQITSGVNKFTLLAIPFFILAGAIMAEGGIARRLVNFAYVFVGFIRGGLSLVNIVASTFFGAISGSSVADTASIGSVMIPEMERKGYPREYAAAVTASGSVQAILIPPSHNSVIYSLAAGGTVSIATLFIAGVLPGAAAGTVPDDAVSVLCP
;
A
#
# COMPACT_ATOMS: atom_id res chain seq x y z
N MET A 1 -33.33 19.69 10.52
CA MET A 1 -32.97 18.46 9.79
C MET A 1 -32.01 18.79 8.63
N ILE A 2 -30.82 19.37 8.89
CA ILE A 2 -29.82 19.68 7.83
C ILE A 2 -28.34 19.42 8.26
N GLN A 3 -28.06 19.01 9.51
CA GLN A 3 -26.67 18.79 9.96
C GLN A 3 -25.98 17.53 9.38
N ILE A 4 -26.68 16.71 8.59
CA ILE A 4 -26.08 15.57 7.85
C ILE A 4 -25.33 16.05 6.60
N THR A 5 -25.75 17.17 6.00
CA THR A 5 -25.13 17.69 4.76
C THR A 5 -23.79 18.40 5.02
N SER A 6 -23.53 18.85 6.25
CA SER A 6 -22.27 19.52 6.63
C SER A 6 -21.06 18.57 6.67
N GLY A 7 -21.28 17.26 6.81
CA GLY A 7 -20.23 16.24 6.74
C GLY A 7 -19.79 15.93 5.30
N VAL A 8 -20.71 16.07 4.34
CA VAL A 8 -20.47 15.83 2.90
C VAL A 8 -19.55 16.89 2.27
N ASN A 9 -19.44 18.06 2.90
CA ASN A 9 -18.49 19.12 2.54
C ASN A 9 -17.04 18.84 2.97
N LYS A 10 -16.74 17.69 3.59
CA LYS A 10 -15.37 17.27 3.83
C LYS A 10 -14.87 16.54 2.59
N PHE A 11 -14.19 17.27 1.71
CA PHE A 11 -13.46 16.75 0.55
C PHE A 11 -12.69 15.45 0.86
N THR A 12 -12.20 15.32 2.09
CA THR A 12 -11.55 14.13 2.66
C THR A 12 -12.42 12.86 2.68
N LEU A 13 -13.73 12.95 2.92
CA LEU A 13 -14.61 11.77 2.96
C LEU A 13 -14.93 11.24 1.56
N LEU A 14 -14.94 12.11 0.54
CA LEU A 14 -15.05 11.69 -0.87
C LEU A 14 -13.77 11.04 -1.39
N ALA A 15 -12.62 11.31 -0.76
CA ALA A 15 -11.36 10.70 -1.14
C ALA A 15 -11.39 9.16 -0.97
N ILE A 16 -12.04 8.65 0.08
CA ILE A 16 -12.15 7.20 0.35
C ILE A 16 -12.78 6.44 -0.84
N PRO A 17 -14.02 6.73 -1.30
CA PRO A 17 -14.62 6.03 -2.43
C PRO A 17 -13.87 6.27 -3.74
N PHE A 18 -13.28 7.45 -3.96
CA PHE A 18 -12.48 7.69 -5.17
C PHE A 18 -11.17 6.90 -5.19
N PHE A 19 -10.48 6.74 -4.05
CA PHE A 19 -9.29 5.91 -3.97
C PHE A 19 -9.61 4.42 -4.16
N ILE A 20 -10.73 3.95 -3.60
CA ILE A 20 -11.20 2.58 -3.84
C ILE A 20 -11.53 2.38 -5.32
N LEU A 21 -12.23 3.33 -5.94
CA LEU A 21 -12.56 3.28 -7.36
C LEU A 21 -11.30 3.30 -8.23
N ALA A 22 -10.34 4.16 -7.94
CA ALA A 22 -9.06 4.20 -8.63
C ALA A 22 -8.30 2.87 -8.46
N GLY A 23 -8.29 2.30 -7.26
CA GLY A 23 -7.71 0.98 -6.99
C GLY A 23 -8.39 -0.13 -7.81
N ALA A 24 -9.73 -0.11 -7.89
CA ALA A 24 -10.49 -1.06 -8.69
C ALA A 24 -10.19 -0.93 -10.19
N ILE A 25 -10.10 0.30 -10.71
CA ILE A 25 -9.71 0.56 -12.12
C ILE A 25 -8.29 0.06 -12.38
N MET A 26 -7.36 0.25 -11.46
CA MET A 26 -5.98 -0.23 -11.60
C MET A 26 -5.86 -1.76 -11.54
N ALA A 27 -6.75 -2.41 -10.79
CA ALA A 27 -6.85 -3.86 -10.73
C ALA A 27 -7.42 -4.43 -12.04
N GLU A 28 -8.57 -3.93 -12.49
CA GLU A 28 -9.22 -4.31 -13.75
C GLU A 28 -8.41 -3.94 -14.99
N GLY A 29 -7.75 -2.77 -14.98
CA GLY A 29 -6.84 -2.32 -16.05
C GLY A 29 -5.53 -3.13 -16.13
N GLY A 30 -5.33 -4.07 -15.20
CA GLY A 30 -4.18 -4.98 -15.18
C GLY A 30 -2.85 -4.32 -14.78
N ILE A 31 -2.88 -3.11 -14.23
CA ILE A 31 -1.68 -2.44 -13.69
C ILE A 31 -1.25 -3.16 -12.41
N ALA A 32 -2.19 -3.42 -11.49
CA ALA A 32 -1.91 -4.14 -10.24
C ALA A 32 -1.26 -5.51 -10.51
N ARG A 33 -1.80 -6.27 -11.47
CA ARG A 33 -1.25 -7.59 -11.86
C ARG A 33 0.15 -7.49 -12.46
N ARG A 34 0.44 -6.45 -13.27
CA ARG A 34 1.80 -6.22 -13.81
C ARG A 34 2.80 -5.88 -12.71
N LEU A 35 2.41 -5.06 -11.73
CA LEU A 35 3.22 -4.73 -10.55
C LEU A 35 3.51 -5.96 -9.69
N VAL A 36 2.50 -6.78 -9.42
CA VAL A 36 2.67 -8.06 -8.70
C VAL A 36 3.63 -8.98 -9.45
N ASN A 37 3.47 -9.12 -10.77
CA ASN A 37 4.38 -9.94 -11.58
C ASN A 37 5.82 -9.41 -11.57
N PHE A 38 5.99 -8.08 -11.57
CA PHE A 38 7.31 -7.45 -11.45
C PHE A 38 7.95 -7.76 -10.08
N ALA A 39 7.20 -7.61 -9.00
CA ALA A 39 7.63 -7.99 -7.65
C ALA A 39 7.98 -9.49 -7.56
N TYR A 40 7.23 -10.34 -8.28
CA TYR A 40 7.50 -11.77 -8.37
C TYR A 40 8.89 -12.09 -8.94
N VAL A 41 9.43 -11.26 -9.83
CA VAL A 41 10.78 -11.46 -10.38
C VAL A 41 11.86 -11.23 -9.30
N PHE A 42 11.65 -10.29 -8.38
CA PHE A 42 12.63 -9.95 -7.34
C PHE A 42 12.65 -10.91 -6.16
N VAL A 43 11.49 -11.39 -5.72
CA VAL A 43 11.37 -12.13 -4.45
C VAL A 43 10.54 -13.42 -4.56
N GLY A 44 9.99 -13.74 -5.74
CA GLY A 44 9.14 -14.91 -5.94
C GLY A 44 9.85 -16.26 -5.92
N PHE A 45 11.19 -16.28 -5.92
CA PHE A 45 12.00 -17.50 -5.80
C PHE A 45 12.24 -17.93 -4.34
N ILE A 46 11.84 -17.12 -3.35
CA ILE A 46 12.03 -17.40 -1.93
C ILE A 46 10.87 -18.27 -1.42
N ARG A 47 11.17 -19.21 -0.50
CA ARG A 47 10.15 -20.06 0.17
C ARG A 47 9.28 -19.17 1.06
N GLY A 48 7.95 -19.19 0.89
CA GLY A 48 7.05 -18.17 1.45
C GLY A 48 6.90 -16.90 0.59
N GLY A 49 7.44 -16.93 -0.65
CA GLY A 49 7.60 -15.76 -1.51
C GLY A 49 6.33 -14.97 -1.84
N LEU A 50 5.12 -15.55 -1.75
CA LEU A 50 3.90 -14.78 -2.02
C LEU A 50 3.65 -13.64 -1.04
N SER A 51 3.98 -13.83 0.24
CA SER A 51 3.86 -12.77 1.24
C SER A 51 4.86 -11.65 0.97
N LEU A 52 6.10 -12.00 0.62
CA LEU A 52 7.13 -11.05 0.21
C LEU A 52 6.75 -10.31 -1.07
N VAL A 53 6.19 -11.02 -2.05
CA VAL A 53 5.67 -10.41 -3.28
C VAL A 53 4.56 -9.41 -2.96
N ASN A 54 3.68 -9.71 -2.01
CA ASN A 54 2.64 -8.77 -1.61
C ASN A 54 3.24 -7.48 -1.06
N ILE A 55 4.18 -7.59 -0.12
CA ILE A 55 4.85 -6.43 0.52
C ILE A 55 5.59 -5.60 -0.51
N VAL A 56 6.34 -6.24 -1.40
CA VAL A 56 7.11 -5.55 -2.45
C VAL A 56 6.17 -4.91 -3.48
N ALA A 57 5.09 -5.59 -3.88
CA ALA A 57 4.10 -5.04 -4.80
C ALA A 57 3.36 -3.84 -4.18
N SER A 58 2.95 -3.93 -2.92
CA SER A 58 2.35 -2.84 -2.14
C SER A 58 3.32 -1.67 -1.94
N THR A 59 4.61 -1.95 -1.75
CA THR A 59 5.66 -0.93 -1.69
C THR A 59 5.77 -0.16 -3.01
N PHE A 60 5.85 -0.85 -4.14
CA PHE A 60 5.95 -0.20 -5.45
C PHE A 60 4.66 0.55 -5.81
N PHE A 61 3.50 -0.06 -5.58
CA PHE A 61 2.21 0.60 -5.83
C PHE A 61 2.03 1.80 -4.90
N GLY A 62 2.37 1.65 -3.63
CA GLY A 62 2.36 2.70 -2.62
C GLY A 62 3.28 3.88 -2.94
N ALA A 63 4.47 3.61 -3.48
CA ALA A 63 5.38 4.64 -3.97
C ALA A 63 4.82 5.42 -5.18
N ILE A 64 3.88 4.85 -5.94
CA ILE A 64 3.24 5.52 -7.09
C ILE A 64 1.95 6.23 -6.67
N SER A 65 1.16 5.57 -5.82
CA SER A 65 -0.19 5.97 -5.43
C SER A 65 -0.21 6.91 -4.21
N GLY A 66 0.73 6.74 -3.28
CA GLY A 66 0.80 7.45 -2.00
C GLY A 66 -0.40 7.22 -1.08
N SER A 67 -1.21 6.18 -1.34
CA SER A 67 -2.47 5.90 -0.65
C SER A 67 -2.58 4.42 -0.28
N SER A 68 -2.67 4.15 1.03
CA SER A 68 -2.87 2.80 1.56
C SER A 68 -4.22 2.22 1.16
N VAL A 69 -5.28 3.03 1.15
CA VAL A 69 -6.64 2.58 0.76
C VAL A 69 -6.68 2.16 -0.70
N ALA A 70 -6.04 2.92 -1.59
CA ALA A 70 -5.95 2.55 -3.00
C ALA A 70 -5.09 1.29 -3.19
N ASP A 71 -4.02 1.14 -2.42
CA ASP A 71 -3.16 -0.04 -2.44
C ASP A 71 -3.91 -1.30 -2.00
N THR A 72 -4.59 -1.27 -0.85
CA THR A 72 -5.41 -2.40 -0.39
C THR A 72 -6.51 -2.75 -1.40
N ALA A 73 -7.15 -1.75 -2.02
CA ALA A 73 -8.19 -1.99 -3.01
C ALA A 73 -7.64 -2.59 -4.32
N SER A 74 -6.42 -2.22 -4.74
CA SER A 74 -5.84 -2.66 -6.01
C SER A 74 -4.97 -3.92 -5.88
N ILE A 75 -3.94 -3.87 -5.04
CA ILE A 75 -3.06 -5.02 -4.81
C ILE A 75 -3.80 -6.12 -4.06
N GLY A 76 -4.59 -5.77 -3.03
CA GLY A 76 -5.35 -6.74 -2.25
C GLY A 76 -6.38 -7.52 -3.07
N SER A 77 -7.03 -6.89 -4.05
CA SER A 77 -8.00 -7.57 -4.92
C SER A 77 -7.33 -8.58 -5.87
N VAL A 78 -6.03 -8.45 -6.13
CA VAL A 78 -5.24 -9.42 -6.90
C VAL A 78 -4.56 -10.43 -5.98
N MET A 79 -3.92 -10.00 -4.90
CA MET A 79 -3.06 -10.85 -4.07
C MET A 79 -3.83 -11.75 -3.12
N ILE A 80 -4.92 -11.29 -2.49
CA ILE A 80 -5.71 -12.10 -1.56
C ILE A 80 -6.24 -13.39 -2.23
N PRO A 81 -6.91 -13.34 -3.40
CA PRO A 81 -7.37 -14.56 -4.06
C PRO A 81 -6.22 -15.41 -4.61
N GLU A 82 -5.12 -14.82 -5.05
CA GLU A 82 -3.94 -15.59 -5.51
C GLU A 82 -3.26 -16.34 -4.36
N MET A 83 -3.16 -15.73 -3.17
CA MET A 83 -2.66 -16.38 -1.95
C MET A 83 -3.58 -17.52 -1.51
N GLU A 84 -4.90 -17.31 -1.53
CA GLU A 84 -5.90 -18.35 -1.21
C GLU A 84 -5.76 -19.56 -2.16
N ARG A 85 -5.59 -19.32 -3.47
CA ARG A 85 -5.35 -20.39 -4.46
C ARG A 85 -4.06 -21.16 -4.24
N LYS A 86 -3.05 -20.55 -3.63
CA LYS A 86 -1.76 -21.19 -3.29
C LYS A 86 -1.78 -21.89 -1.93
N GLY A 87 -2.93 -21.90 -1.23
CA GLY A 87 -3.10 -22.60 0.04
C GLY A 87 -2.87 -21.73 1.29
N TYR A 88 -2.69 -20.42 1.14
CA TYR A 88 -2.63 -19.52 2.30
C TYR A 88 -4.04 -19.28 2.86
N PRO A 89 -4.22 -19.23 4.19
CA PRO A 89 -5.49 -18.86 4.77
C PRO A 89 -5.86 -17.43 4.38
N ARG A 90 -7.12 -17.21 4.01
CA ARG A 90 -7.62 -15.90 3.56
C ARG A 90 -7.41 -14.80 4.61
N GLU A 91 -7.53 -15.13 5.88
CA GLU A 91 -7.28 -14.21 7.01
C GLU A 91 -5.83 -13.73 7.04
N TYR A 92 -4.89 -14.64 6.77
CA TYR A 92 -3.47 -14.30 6.67
C TYR A 92 -3.19 -13.41 5.45
N ALA A 93 -3.76 -13.74 4.29
CA ALA A 93 -3.59 -12.94 3.09
C ALA A 93 -4.15 -11.52 3.25
N ALA A 94 -5.30 -11.38 3.91
CA ALA A 94 -5.89 -10.10 4.25
C ALA A 94 -5.03 -9.32 5.27
N ALA A 95 -4.54 -9.99 6.32
CA ALA A 95 -3.68 -9.37 7.33
C ALA A 95 -2.37 -8.84 6.72
N VAL A 96 -1.69 -9.64 5.90
CA VAL A 96 -0.42 -9.25 5.25
C VAL A 96 -0.63 -8.13 4.21
N THR A 97 -1.77 -8.12 3.52
CA THR A 97 -2.11 -7.01 2.62
C THR A 97 -2.39 -5.74 3.41
N ALA A 98 -3.14 -5.84 4.51
CA ALA A 98 -3.47 -4.69 5.36
C ALA A 98 -2.24 -4.12 6.06
N SER A 99 -1.29 -4.95 6.51
CA SER A 99 -0.01 -4.48 7.09
C SER A 99 0.88 -3.85 6.01
N GLY A 100 1.08 -4.53 4.89
CA GLY A 100 1.95 -4.07 3.80
C GLY A 100 1.46 -2.76 3.17
N SER A 101 0.15 -2.58 3.01
CA SER A 101 -0.42 -1.35 2.45
C SER A 101 -0.23 -0.11 3.32
N VAL A 102 0.07 -0.24 4.62
CA VAL A 102 0.43 0.90 5.47
C VAL A 102 1.80 1.47 5.08
N GLN A 103 2.70 0.67 4.51
CA GLN A 103 4.01 1.12 4.04
C GLN A 103 3.90 2.14 2.90
N ALA A 104 2.81 2.11 2.12
CA ALA A 104 2.52 3.08 1.06
C ALA A 104 2.52 4.54 1.55
N ILE A 105 2.27 4.77 2.84
CA ILE A 105 2.30 6.10 3.46
C ILE A 105 3.74 6.54 3.77
N LEU A 106 4.63 5.61 4.09
CA LEU A 106 5.98 5.87 4.59
C LEU A 106 7.04 5.91 3.48
N ILE A 107 6.85 5.16 2.39
CA ILE A 107 7.87 4.99 1.35
C ILE A 107 7.92 6.22 0.41
N PRO A 108 9.09 6.87 0.23
CA PRO A 108 9.26 7.98 -0.69
C PRO A 108 9.19 7.52 -2.16
N PRO A 109 8.44 8.19 -3.06
CA PRO A 109 7.68 9.43 -2.90
C PRO A 109 6.25 9.20 -2.36
N SER A 110 5.91 9.84 -1.24
CA SER A 110 4.58 9.71 -0.60
C SER A 110 3.80 11.03 -0.66
N HIS A 111 2.52 10.94 -0.98
CA HIS A 111 1.57 12.05 -0.96
C HIS A 111 1.53 12.75 0.41
N ASN A 112 1.69 12.00 1.50
CA ASN A 112 1.69 12.54 2.85
C ASN A 112 2.92 13.40 3.15
N SER A 113 4.08 13.09 2.59
CA SER A 113 5.28 13.94 2.70
C SER A 113 5.06 15.30 2.04
N VAL A 114 4.33 15.34 0.92
CA VAL A 114 3.99 16.58 0.22
C VAL A 114 2.98 17.41 1.03
N ILE A 115 1.91 16.78 1.55
CA ILE A 115 0.94 17.47 2.41
C ILE A 115 1.64 18.03 3.65
N TYR A 116 2.53 17.26 4.28
CA TYR A 116 3.26 17.69 5.47
C TYR A 116 4.17 18.90 5.17
N SER A 117 4.93 18.85 4.07
CA SER A 117 5.74 19.99 3.62
C SER A 117 4.88 21.24 3.42
N LEU A 118 3.72 21.09 2.77
CA LEU A 118 2.80 22.21 2.52
C LEU A 118 2.21 22.77 3.82
N ALA A 119 1.80 21.88 4.74
CA ALA A 119 1.24 22.25 6.04
C ALA A 119 2.27 22.89 6.98
N ALA A 120 3.54 22.52 6.86
CA ALA A 120 4.67 23.15 7.54
C ALA A 120 5.11 24.49 6.89
N GLY A 121 4.30 25.05 6.00
CA GLY A 121 4.56 26.34 5.33
C GLY A 121 5.61 26.27 4.23
N GLY A 122 5.90 25.08 3.69
CA GLY A 122 6.91 24.86 2.65
C GLY A 122 8.36 25.01 3.14
N THR A 123 8.57 25.17 4.44
CA THR A 123 9.90 25.39 5.06
C THR A 123 10.75 24.13 5.07
N VAL A 124 10.12 22.95 5.04
CA VAL A 124 10.79 21.65 5.01
C VAL A 124 10.84 21.16 3.56
N SER A 125 12.05 21.08 3.00
CA SER A 125 12.28 20.60 1.64
C SER A 125 11.72 19.18 1.46
N ILE A 126 10.96 19.01 0.38
CA ILE A 126 10.38 17.73 -0.06
C ILE A 126 11.48 16.67 -0.22
N ALA A 127 12.65 17.07 -0.71
CA ALA A 127 13.80 16.18 -0.85
C ALA A 127 14.32 15.68 0.51
N THR A 128 14.30 16.53 1.54
CA THR A 128 14.68 16.14 2.90
C THR A 128 13.66 15.18 3.52
N LEU A 129 12.36 15.41 3.30
CA LEU A 129 11.30 14.50 3.74
C LEU A 129 11.35 13.16 3.02
N PHE A 130 11.70 13.15 1.74
CA PHE A 130 11.92 11.92 0.99
C PHE A 130 13.11 11.14 1.55
N ILE A 131 14.26 11.78 1.76
CA ILE A 131 15.44 11.10 2.34
C ILE A 131 15.15 10.63 3.78
N ALA A 132 14.46 11.44 4.58
CA ALA A 132 14.06 11.09 5.94
C ALA A 132 13.03 9.96 6.00
N GLY A 133 12.21 9.79 4.95
CA GLY A 133 11.25 8.70 4.81
C GLY A 133 11.86 7.36 4.36
N VAL A 134 13.07 7.37 3.78
CA VAL A 134 13.75 6.13 3.34
C VAL A 134 14.03 5.19 4.51
N LEU A 135 14.61 5.72 5.60
CA LEU A 135 14.95 4.93 6.79
C LEU A 135 13.72 4.27 7.47
N PRO A 136 12.64 5.00 7.80
CA PRO A 136 11.45 4.42 8.40
C PRO A 136 10.62 3.62 7.39
N GLY A 137 10.63 3.96 6.10
CA GLY A 137 10.01 3.14 5.04
C GLY A 137 10.72 1.80 4.87
N ALA A 138 12.05 1.79 4.88
CA ALA A 138 12.86 0.57 4.86
C ALA A 138 12.69 -0.23 6.16
N ALA A 139 12.72 0.41 7.33
CA ALA A 139 12.53 -0.26 8.61
C ALA A 139 11.11 -0.82 8.76
N ALA A 140 10.06 -0.10 8.36
CA ALA A 140 8.70 -0.63 8.35
C ALA A 140 8.51 -1.74 7.31
N GLY A 141 9.33 -1.74 6.25
CA GLY A 141 9.49 -2.82 5.28
C GLY A 141 10.05 -4.12 5.87
N THR A 142 10.85 -4.02 6.94
CA THR A 142 11.69 -5.11 7.46
C THR A 142 11.52 -5.39 8.96
N VAL A 143 10.46 -4.87 9.62
CA VAL A 143 10.33 -4.98 11.10
C VAL A 143 9.00 -5.62 11.57
N PRO A 144 7.85 -5.47 10.88
CA PRO A 144 6.62 -6.19 11.28
C PRO A 144 6.29 -7.44 10.45
N ASP A 145 6.70 -7.49 9.17
CA ASP A 145 6.25 -8.56 8.25
C ASP A 145 7.14 -9.81 8.27
N ASP A 146 8.32 -9.74 8.90
CA ASP A 146 9.29 -10.84 9.02
C ASP A 146 8.80 -11.91 10.01
N ALA A 147 7.98 -11.52 10.99
CA ALA A 147 7.34 -12.47 11.90
C ALA A 147 6.19 -13.26 11.24
N VAL A 148 5.59 -12.70 10.18
CA VAL A 148 4.41 -13.26 9.52
C VAL A 148 4.83 -14.12 8.32
N SER A 149 5.79 -13.64 7.52
CA SER A 149 6.37 -14.37 6.37
C SER A 149 7.19 -15.62 6.74
N VAL A 150 7.73 -15.70 7.95
CA VAL A 150 8.46 -16.89 8.45
C VAL A 150 7.51 -17.96 9.02
N LEU A 151 6.26 -17.61 9.36
CA LEU A 151 5.36 -18.52 10.08
C LEU A 151 4.49 -19.42 9.19
N CYS A 152 4.36 -19.13 7.89
CA CYS A 152 3.53 -19.92 6.97
C CYS A 152 4.39 -20.63 5.90
N PRO A 153 4.24 -21.97 5.75
CA PRO A 153 5.15 -22.85 4.99
C PRO A 153 5.16 -22.65 3.46
#